data_AF-A0A8F4FUZ7-F1
#
_entry.id   AF-A0A8F4FUZ7-F1
#
_cell.length_a   1.000
_cell.length_b   1.000
_cell.length_c   1.000
_cell.angle_alpha   90.00
_cell.angle_beta   90.00
_cell.angle_gamma   90.00
#
_symmetry.space_group_name_H-M   'P 1'
#
loop_
_entity.id
_entity.type
_entity.pdbx_description
1 polymer ?
#
loop_
_entity_poly.entity_id
_entity_poly.type
_entity_poly.pdbx_seq_one_letter_code
_entity_poly.pdbx_strand_id
1 'polypeptide(L)'
;MRKLSATVGALLLVASLAACSGSGGSDGASSTTTKAPAGEQATTTTAGSDDDGTTTTASGDDETTTTSGGSGESGDAASYAASLAKGLASGDAASDELQVTDDEAACVAPKWIETIGVDALTSFGASPKDLEDPDFSFPDLKLDDEQGLAMIDAFVDCDVDIYGQFADVLSEDLDATQQACLEGELDEASTRQYLASALTKDEMSSDLIAKLQAIDATCNLSPAG
;
A
#
# COMPACT_ATOMS: atom_id res chain seq x y z
N MET A 1 -18.22 41.75 16.57
CA MET A 1 -18.34 41.45 18.02
C MET A 1 -18.45 39.94 18.19
N ARG A 2 -17.71 39.37 19.17
CA ARG A 2 -17.45 37.93 19.50
C ARG A 2 -16.30 37.32 18.67
N LYS A 3 -15.03 37.40 19.08
CA LYS A 3 -14.26 36.82 20.21
C LYS A 3 -13.99 35.30 20.09
N LEU A 4 -12.72 35.00 19.76
CA LEU A 4 -11.79 33.99 20.33
C LEU A 4 -12.32 32.56 20.62
N SER A 5 -11.66 31.57 20.04
CA SER A 5 -11.04 30.46 20.78
C SER A 5 -9.89 29.86 19.97
N ALA A 6 -8.68 30.15 20.41
CA ALA A 6 -7.45 29.45 20.04
C ALA A 6 -7.35 28.19 20.91
N THR A 7 -7.14 27.03 20.28
CA THR A 7 -6.81 25.80 21.00
C THR A 7 -5.43 25.37 20.55
N VAL A 8 -4.44 25.82 21.30
CA VAL A 8 -3.07 25.32 21.28
C VAL A 8 -3.10 23.94 21.92
N GLY A 9 -2.91 22.88 21.13
CA GLY A 9 -2.75 21.50 21.59
C GLY A 9 -1.30 21.07 21.48
N ALA A 10 -0.54 21.24 22.57
CA ALA A 10 0.85 20.83 22.68
C ALA A 10 1.00 19.30 22.60
N LEU A 11 1.71 18.81 21.59
CA LEU A 11 2.10 17.40 21.48
C LEU A 11 3.28 17.15 22.44
N LEU A 12 2.97 16.59 23.62
CA LEU A 12 3.95 16.16 24.62
C LEU A 12 4.53 14.79 24.22
N LEU A 13 5.74 14.80 23.66
CA LEU A 13 6.58 13.62 23.47
C LEU A 13 7.07 13.09 24.83
N VAL A 14 6.51 11.97 25.29
CA VAL A 14 7.00 11.26 26.49
C VAL A 14 8.07 10.27 26.06
N ALA A 15 9.34 10.70 26.13
CA ALA A 15 10.48 9.79 26.08
C ALA A 15 10.53 8.96 27.38
N SER A 16 10.27 7.65 27.29
CA SER A 16 10.52 6.71 28.39
C SER A 16 11.59 5.71 28.01
N LEU A 17 12.84 6.05 28.37
CA LEU A 17 13.91 5.08 28.54
C LEU A 17 13.61 4.21 29.78
N ALA A 18 13.41 2.92 29.58
CA ALA A 18 13.47 1.92 30.65
C ALA A 18 14.39 0.77 30.25
N ALA A 19 15.60 0.82 30.78
CA ALA A 19 16.52 -0.31 30.86
C ALA A 19 16.19 -1.16 32.12
N CYS A 20 16.07 -2.48 31.96
CA CYS A 20 16.25 -3.55 32.96
C CYS A 20 16.44 -4.84 32.13
N SER A 21 17.58 -5.53 32.05
CA SER A 21 18.49 -6.12 33.05
C SER A 21 17.88 -7.29 33.85
N GLY A 22 18.35 -8.50 33.52
CA GLY A 22 18.34 -9.75 34.33
C GLY A 22 17.09 -10.63 34.21
N SER A 23 17.10 -11.98 34.36
CA SER A 23 18.07 -13.09 34.36
C SER A 23 17.28 -14.36 34.73
N GLY A 24 17.62 -15.54 34.17
CA GLY A 24 17.15 -16.88 34.61
C GLY A 24 16.10 -17.52 33.69
N GLY A 25 16.14 -18.80 33.29
CA GLY A 25 16.95 -19.96 33.65
C GLY A 25 16.05 -21.22 33.72
N SER A 26 16.34 -22.25 32.90
CA SER A 26 15.89 -23.66 32.98
C SER A 26 14.40 -23.97 32.73
N ASP A 27 13.92 -25.10 32.17
CA ASP A 27 14.43 -26.43 31.82
C ASP A 27 13.51 -27.09 30.77
N GLY A 28 14.09 -27.96 29.92
CA GLY A 28 13.56 -29.28 29.55
C GLY A 28 12.27 -29.44 28.72
N ALA A 29 12.39 -29.95 27.49
CA ALA A 29 11.83 -31.25 27.12
C ALA A 29 12.27 -31.68 25.72
N SER A 30 12.96 -32.82 25.67
CA SER A 30 13.19 -33.64 24.48
C SER A 30 11.90 -33.97 23.74
N SER A 31 11.95 -33.96 22.41
CA SER A 31 11.21 -34.92 21.61
C SER A 31 11.98 -35.23 20.34
N THR A 32 12.75 -36.31 20.45
CA THR A 32 13.34 -37.08 19.36
C THR A 32 12.22 -37.56 18.42
N THR A 33 12.34 -37.33 17.11
CA THR A 33 11.70 -38.22 16.12
C THR A 33 12.61 -38.40 14.91
N THR A 34 12.60 -39.63 14.45
CA THR A 34 13.61 -40.36 13.71
C THR A 34 13.38 -40.29 12.20
N LYS A 35 14.43 -39.91 11.46
CA LYS A 35 14.97 -40.44 10.19
C LYS A 35 14.05 -41.21 9.21
N ALA A 36 13.87 -40.60 8.00
CA ALA A 36 14.13 -41.07 6.61
C ALA A 36 13.64 -42.47 6.13
N PRO A 37 13.35 -42.71 4.82
CA PRO A 37 14.31 -42.48 3.72
C PRO A 37 13.75 -42.04 2.35
N ALA A 38 14.71 -41.81 1.45
CA ALA A 38 14.58 -41.56 0.02
C ALA A 38 13.86 -42.66 -0.78
N GLY A 39 13.29 -42.27 -1.92
CA GLY A 39 12.83 -43.16 -2.97
C GLY A 39 12.65 -42.43 -4.31
N GLU A 40 13.57 -42.69 -5.24
CA GLU A 40 13.40 -42.50 -6.69
C GLU A 40 12.14 -43.23 -7.21
N GLN A 41 11.42 -42.66 -8.18
CA GLN A 41 11.31 -43.23 -9.54
C GLN A 41 10.25 -42.56 -10.44
N ALA A 42 10.65 -42.42 -11.71
CA ALA A 42 9.90 -42.67 -12.95
C ALA A 42 8.79 -41.70 -13.43
N THR A 43 9.17 -40.91 -14.43
CA THR A 43 8.53 -40.75 -15.76
C THR A 43 7.22 -41.49 -16.02
N THR A 44 6.22 -40.77 -16.53
CA THR A 44 5.37 -41.26 -17.64
C THR A 44 4.92 -40.10 -18.53
N THR A 45 5.31 -40.18 -19.80
CA THR A 45 4.80 -39.40 -20.93
C THR A 45 3.61 -40.15 -21.52
N THR A 46 2.49 -39.47 -21.77
CA THR A 46 1.45 -39.97 -22.68
C THR A 46 1.20 -38.89 -23.74
N ALA A 47 1.47 -39.28 -24.98
CA ALA A 47 1.11 -38.53 -26.18
C ALA A 47 -0.18 -39.10 -26.77
N GLY A 48 -1.00 -38.20 -27.32
CA GLY A 48 -1.84 -38.43 -28.49
C GLY A 48 -3.17 -39.16 -28.28
N SER A 49 -4.26 -38.44 -28.58
CA SER A 49 -5.22 -38.89 -29.59
C SER A 49 -6.17 -37.75 -29.95
N ASP A 50 -6.07 -37.33 -31.22
CA ASP A 50 -7.11 -36.65 -31.99
C ASP A 50 -8.42 -37.49 -32.02
N ASP A 51 -9.56 -36.82 -31.90
CA ASP A 51 -10.85 -37.11 -32.57
C ASP A 51 -11.82 -35.99 -32.13
N ASP A 52 -12.16 -35.05 -33.01
CA ASP A 52 -13.29 -35.11 -33.95
C ASP A 52 -14.59 -34.54 -33.34
N GLY A 53 -15.13 -33.55 -34.06
CA GLY A 53 -16.59 -33.50 -34.22
C GLY A 53 -17.39 -32.67 -33.23
N THR A 54 -17.94 -31.59 -33.77
CA THR A 54 -19.37 -31.25 -33.67
C THR A 54 -19.76 -30.10 -32.74
N THR A 55 -19.94 -28.96 -33.40
CA THR A 55 -20.85 -27.86 -33.10
C THR A 55 -22.17 -28.35 -32.49
N THR A 56 -22.54 -27.85 -31.32
CA THR A 56 -23.95 -27.79 -30.90
C THR A 56 -24.20 -26.45 -30.23
N THR A 57 -24.89 -25.60 -30.97
CA THR A 57 -25.61 -24.43 -30.47
C THR A 57 -26.78 -24.93 -29.60
N ALA A 58 -26.80 -24.57 -28.33
CA ALA A 58 -28.00 -24.66 -27.50
C ALA A 58 -28.14 -23.37 -26.70
N SER A 59 -29.15 -22.58 -27.09
CA SER A 59 -29.78 -21.59 -26.23
C SER A 59 -30.30 -22.28 -24.98
N GLY A 60 -29.96 -21.72 -23.83
CA GLY A 60 -30.55 -22.05 -22.54
C GLY A 60 -30.70 -20.76 -21.75
N ASP A 61 -31.90 -20.19 -21.82
CA ASP A 61 -32.43 -19.22 -20.88
C ASP A 61 -32.35 -19.74 -19.43
N ASP A 62 -32.16 -18.80 -18.52
CA ASP A 62 -32.63 -18.78 -17.14
C ASP A 62 -32.28 -19.97 -16.23
N GLU A 63 -31.27 -19.76 -15.38
CA GLU A 63 -31.40 -20.04 -13.94
C GLU A 63 -30.59 -18.96 -13.22
N THR A 64 -31.29 -17.89 -12.87
CA THR A 64 -30.79 -16.83 -11.99
C THR A 64 -30.62 -17.43 -10.59
N THR A 65 -29.45 -18.01 -10.32
CA THR A 65 -29.06 -18.43 -8.96
C THR A 65 -28.87 -17.20 -8.07
N THR A 66 -29.98 -16.74 -7.51
CA THR A 66 -29.98 -15.84 -6.36
C THR A 66 -29.70 -16.68 -5.12
N THR A 67 -28.43 -16.96 -4.87
CA THR A 67 -27.99 -17.40 -3.54
C THR A 67 -27.54 -16.17 -2.77
N SER A 68 -28.49 -15.56 -2.06
CA SER A 68 -28.18 -14.70 -0.93
C SER A 68 -27.54 -15.56 0.16
N GLY A 69 -26.22 -15.67 0.10
CA GLY A 69 -25.38 -16.27 1.12
C GLY A 69 -24.09 -15.48 1.15
N GLY A 70 -23.96 -14.55 2.09
CA GLY A 70 -22.74 -13.79 2.34
C GLY A 70 -21.56 -14.74 2.48
N SER A 71 -20.82 -14.87 1.40
CA SER A 71 -19.57 -15.59 1.28
C SER A 71 -18.63 -14.54 0.71
N GLY A 72 -17.56 -14.23 1.43
CA GLY A 72 -16.57 -13.26 0.99
C GLY A 72 -16.23 -13.53 -0.48
N GLU A 73 -16.50 -12.54 -1.32
CA GLU A 73 -16.24 -12.60 -2.74
C GLU A 73 -14.72 -12.66 -2.90
N SER A 74 -14.19 -13.88 -3.00
CA SER A 74 -12.79 -14.10 -3.30
C SER A 74 -12.58 -13.65 -4.74
N GLY A 75 -12.32 -12.36 -4.92
CA GLY A 75 -12.15 -11.75 -6.24
C GLY A 75 -10.92 -12.30 -6.95
N ASP A 76 -10.99 -12.31 -8.28
CA ASP A 76 -9.81 -12.43 -9.13
C ASP A 76 -9.02 -11.10 -9.17
N ALA A 77 -7.83 -11.11 -9.75
CA ALA A 77 -6.96 -9.93 -9.83
C ALA A 77 -7.63 -8.73 -10.53
N ALA A 78 -8.48 -8.95 -11.54
CA ALA A 78 -9.16 -7.85 -12.21
C ALA A 78 -10.22 -7.21 -11.31
N SER A 79 -10.92 -8.00 -10.48
CA SER A 79 -11.87 -7.49 -9.50
C SER A 79 -11.19 -6.62 -8.44
N TYR A 80 -10.05 -7.05 -7.89
CA TYR A 80 -9.28 -6.22 -6.96
C TYR A 80 -8.76 -4.93 -7.64
N ALA A 81 -8.24 -5.03 -8.86
CA ALA A 81 -7.71 -3.87 -9.58
C ALA A 81 -8.82 -2.84 -9.89
N ALA A 82 -10.00 -3.30 -10.29
CA ALA A 82 -11.13 -2.42 -10.55
C ALA A 82 -11.61 -1.71 -9.28
N SER A 83 -11.63 -2.41 -8.14
CA SER A 83 -12.01 -1.78 -6.87
C SER A 83 -10.95 -0.80 -6.37
N LEU A 84 -9.66 -1.17 -6.44
CA LEU A 84 -8.56 -0.26 -6.11
C LEU A 84 -8.55 0.99 -7.00
N ALA A 85 -8.85 0.86 -8.29
CA ALA A 85 -8.96 2.01 -9.19
C ALA A 85 -10.06 2.99 -8.72
N LYS A 86 -11.19 2.48 -8.23
CA LYS A 86 -12.23 3.35 -7.65
C LYS A 86 -11.76 4.03 -6.37
N GLY A 87 -11.04 3.33 -5.51
CA GLY A 87 -10.47 3.90 -4.29
C GLY A 87 -9.50 5.04 -4.62
N LEU A 88 -8.55 4.80 -5.53
CA LEU A 88 -7.58 5.80 -5.99
C LEU A 88 -8.24 7.02 -6.65
N ALA A 89 -9.27 6.82 -7.48
CA ALA A 89 -9.99 7.91 -8.14
C ALA A 89 -11.01 8.62 -7.22
N SER A 90 -11.24 8.12 -6.01
CA SER A 90 -12.21 8.71 -5.07
C SER A 90 -11.68 9.88 -4.25
N GLY A 91 -10.37 10.20 -4.38
CA GLY A 91 -9.78 11.38 -3.77
C GLY A 91 -10.53 12.65 -4.16
N ASP A 92 -11.01 13.39 -3.16
CA ASP A 92 -11.80 14.60 -3.39
C ASP A 92 -10.88 15.80 -3.63
N ALA A 93 -11.11 16.55 -4.70
CA ALA A 93 -10.28 17.72 -5.04
C ALA A 93 -10.35 18.88 -4.03
N ALA A 94 -11.25 18.83 -3.04
CA ALA A 94 -11.36 19.79 -1.95
C ALA A 94 -10.82 19.25 -0.60
N SER A 95 -10.32 18.02 -0.60
CA SER A 95 -9.53 17.43 0.49
C SER A 95 -8.09 17.40 -0.01
N ASP A 96 -7.09 17.62 0.84
CA ASP A 96 -5.67 17.73 0.47
C ASP A 96 -5.05 16.35 0.09
N GLU A 97 -5.86 15.54 -0.58
CA GLU A 97 -5.62 14.18 -1.01
C GLU A 97 -5.08 14.13 -2.44
N LEU A 98 -4.42 13.02 -2.74
CA LEU A 98 -3.86 12.77 -4.06
C LEU A 98 -4.96 12.77 -5.13
N GLN A 99 -4.84 13.66 -6.10
CA GLN A 99 -5.72 13.75 -7.25
C GLN A 99 -5.26 12.77 -8.33
N VAL A 100 -6.00 11.69 -8.47
CA VAL A 100 -5.79 10.69 -9.53
C VAL A 100 -7.08 10.62 -10.35
N THR A 101 -6.96 10.81 -11.66
CA THR A 101 -8.11 10.66 -12.57
C THR A 101 -8.53 9.20 -12.71
N ASP A 102 -9.75 8.94 -13.17
CA ASP A 102 -10.23 7.58 -13.43
C ASP A 102 -9.31 6.79 -14.37
N ASP A 103 -8.77 7.44 -15.42
CA ASP A 103 -7.88 6.81 -16.40
C ASP A 103 -6.50 6.47 -15.80
N GLU A 104 -5.95 7.37 -14.98
CA GLU A 104 -4.70 7.15 -14.25
C GLU A 104 -4.87 6.04 -13.21
N ALA A 105 -5.96 6.06 -12.45
CA ALA A 105 -6.26 5.03 -11.46
C ALA A 105 -6.46 3.65 -12.11
N ALA A 106 -7.12 3.59 -13.27
CA ALA A 106 -7.26 2.37 -14.07
C ALA A 106 -5.92 1.85 -14.61
N CYS A 107 -4.91 2.70 -14.77
CA CYS A 107 -3.55 2.30 -15.13
C CYS A 107 -2.73 1.83 -13.92
N VAL A 108 -2.80 2.56 -12.80
CA VAL A 108 -2.01 2.29 -11.58
C VAL A 108 -2.48 1.03 -10.87
N ALA A 109 -3.80 0.88 -10.68
CA ALA A 109 -4.35 -0.18 -9.84
C ALA A 109 -3.95 -1.61 -10.28
N PRO A 110 -3.98 -1.99 -11.57
CA PRO A 110 -3.51 -3.31 -12.00
C PRO A 110 -2.05 -3.60 -11.63
N LYS A 111 -1.16 -2.60 -11.78
CA LYS A 111 0.27 -2.74 -11.42
C LYS A 111 0.46 -2.95 -9.91
N TRP A 112 -0.35 -2.27 -9.10
CA TRP A 112 -0.37 -2.45 -7.64
C TRP A 112 -0.84 -3.86 -7.25
N ILE A 113 -1.93 -4.35 -7.84
CA ILE A 113 -2.42 -5.71 -7.58
C ILE A 113 -1.41 -6.77 -8.03
N GLU A 114 -0.71 -6.56 -9.14
CA GLU A 114 0.39 -7.44 -9.56
C GLU A 114 1.54 -7.45 -8.55
N THR A 115 1.90 -6.28 -8.03
CA THR A 115 3.01 -6.11 -7.06
C THR A 115 2.68 -6.72 -5.69
N ILE A 116 1.46 -6.52 -5.20
CA ILE A 116 0.98 -7.01 -3.90
C ILE A 116 0.65 -8.51 -3.99
N GLY A 117 -0.03 -8.91 -5.07
CA GLY A 117 -0.55 -10.25 -5.27
C GLY A 117 -1.90 -10.49 -4.56
N VAL A 118 -2.82 -11.15 -5.27
CA VAL A 118 -4.15 -11.53 -4.74
C VAL A 118 -4.03 -12.47 -3.53
N ASP A 119 -3.02 -13.33 -3.51
CA ASP A 119 -2.79 -14.25 -2.40
C ASP A 119 -2.46 -13.51 -1.09
N ALA A 120 -1.74 -12.38 -1.17
CA ALA A 120 -1.43 -11.56 0.00
C ALA A 120 -2.68 -10.85 0.53
N LEU A 121 -3.47 -10.25 -0.35
CA LEU A 121 -4.73 -9.58 -0.02
C LEU A 121 -5.73 -10.55 0.63
N THR A 122 -5.92 -11.72 0.02
CA THR A 122 -6.83 -12.75 0.55
C THR A 122 -6.33 -13.35 1.86
N SER A 123 -5.02 -13.54 2.02
CA SER A 123 -4.43 -14.02 3.29
C SER A 123 -4.60 -13.01 4.43
N PHE A 124 -4.62 -11.72 4.09
CA PHE A 124 -4.95 -10.65 5.03
C PHE A 124 -6.45 -10.52 5.32
N GLY A 125 -7.29 -11.20 4.54
CA GLY A 125 -8.75 -11.13 4.65
C GLY A 125 -9.36 -9.91 3.96
N ALA A 126 -8.58 -9.18 3.16
CA ALA A 126 -9.11 -8.13 2.31
C ALA A 126 -9.92 -8.76 1.16
N SER A 127 -11.07 -8.16 0.88
CA SER A 127 -11.90 -8.40 -0.30
C SER A 127 -11.72 -7.26 -1.31
N PRO A 128 -12.15 -7.42 -2.58
CA PRO A 128 -12.09 -6.33 -3.54
C PRO A 128 -12.78 -5.06 -3.02
N LYS A 129 -13.92 -5.22 -2.32
CA LYS A 129 -14.67 -4.07 -1.82
C LYS A 129 -13.91 -3.25 -0.78
N ASP A 130 -13.01 -3.86 -0.02
CA ASP A 130 -12.20 -3.13 0.96
C ASP A 130 -11.20 -2.19 0.27
N LEU A 131 -10.77 -2.50 -0.96
CA LEU A 131 -9.90 -1.61 -1.75
C LEU A 131 -10.63 -0.43 -2.40
N GLU A 132 -11.97 -0.40 -2.34
CA GLU A 132 -12.71 0.81 -2.75
C GLU A 132 -12.62 1.92 -1.69
N ASP A 133 -12.14 1.60 -0.49
CA ASP A 133 -11.92 2.56 0.59
C ASP A 133 -10.55 3.24 0.42
N PRO A 134 -10.48 4.57 0.24
CA PRO A 134 -9.20 5.28 0.16
C PRO A 134 -8.36 5.17 1.44
N ASP A 135 -8.99 4.87 2.59
CA ASP A 135 -8.32 4.67 3.87
C ASP A 135 -7.81 3.23 4.10
N PHE A 136 -7.80 2.39 3.06
CA PHE A 136 -7.31 1.01 3.17
C PHE A 136 -5.84 0.98 3.63
N SER A 137 -5.58 0.25 4.72
CA SER A 137 -4.25 0.15 5.33
C SER A 137 -3.35 -0.84 4.59
N PHE A 138 -2.53 -0.33 3.66
CA PHE A 138 -1.47 -1.11 3.00
C PHE A 138 -0.30 -1.54 3.91
N PRO A 139 0.12 -0.78 4.94
CA PRO A 139 1.21 -1.19 5.84
C PRO A 139 0.96 -2.55 6.52
N ASP A 140 -0.30 -2.87 6.82
CA ASP A 140 -0.69 -4.13 7.45
C ASP A 140 -0.43 -5.38 6.57
N LEU A 141 -0.31 -5.19 5.25
CA LEU A 141 0.08 -6.24 4.31
C LEU A 141 1.56 -6.62 4.41
N LYS A 142 2.37 -5.86 5.17
CA LYS A 142 3.80 -6.09 5.39
C LYS A 142 4.58 -6.21 4.10
N LEU A 143 4.28 -5.31 3.17
CA LEU A 143 5.00 -5.18 1.91
C LEU A 143 6.47 -4.82 2.20
N ASP A 144 7.38 -5.35 1.41
CA ASP A 144 8.79 -4.98 1.52
C ASP A 144 9.08 -3.63 0.82
N ASP A 145 10.30 -3.14 1.02
CA ASP A 145 10.74 -1.86 0.45
C ASP A 145 10.72 -1.88 -1.10
N GLU A 146 10.99 -3.02 -1.73
CA GLU A 146 10.99 -3.15 -3.19
C GLU A 146 9.57 -3.07 -3.74
N GLN A 147 8.61 -3.70 -3.07
CA GLN A 147 7.18 -3.62 -3.40
C GLN A 147 6.66 -2.20 -3.22
N GLY A 148 6.98 -1.52 -2.11
CA GLY A 148 6.59 -0.13 -1.90
C GLY A 148 7.13 0.81 -2.98
N LEU A 149 8.39 0.61 -3.39
CA LEU A 149 8.99 1.37 -4.46
C LEU A 149 8.33 1.11 -5.82
N ALA A 150 8.01 -0.15 -6.14
CA ALA A 150 7.31 -0.51 -7.36
C ALA A 150 5.89 0.08 -7.42
N MET A 151 5.22 0.18 -6.27
CA MET A 151 3.92 0.86 -6.17
C MET A 151 4.04 2.36 -6.48
N ILE A 152 5.09 3.05 -5.98
CA ILE A 152 5.32 4.45 -6.35
C ILE A 152 5.68 4.60 -7.83
N ASP A 153 6.49 3.70 -8.39
CA ASP A 153 6.84 3.73 -9.81
C ASP A 153 5.62 3.55 -10.72
N ALA A 154 4.59 2.82 -10.26
CA ALA A 154 3.36 2.66 -11.03
C ALA A 154 2.66 3.99 -11.32
N PHE A 155 2.73 4.98 -10.41
CA PHE A 155 2.20 6.32 -10.67
C PHE A 155 2.96 6.99 -11.82
N VAL A 156 4.29 6.98 -11.76
CA VAL A 156 5.15 7.60 -12.78
C VAL A 156 4.98 6.91 -14.14
N ASP A 157 4.93 5.58 -14.16
CA ASP A 157 4.69 4.76 -15.36
C ASP A 157 3.34 5.04 -16.01
N CYS A 158 2.38 5.55 -15.24
CA CYS A 158 1.04 5.90 -15.67
C CYS A 158 0.87 7.41 -15.88
N ASP A 159 1.99 8.15 -16.01
CA ASP A 159 2.03 9.60 -16.22
C ASP A 159 1.39 10.43 -15.08
N VAL A 160 1.24 9.87 -13.87
CA VAL A 160 0.76 10.58 -12.69
C VAL A 160 1.91 11.32 -12.03
N ASP A 161 1.79 12.65 -11.91
CA ASP A 161 2.78 13.48 -11.24
C ASP A 161 2.66 13.42 -9.70
N ILE A 162 2.94 12.24 -9.14
CA ILE A 162 2.89 11.97 -7.69
C ILE A 162 3.85 12.89 -6.91
N TYR A 163 5.00 13.23 -7.50
CA TYR A 163 6.01 14.07 -6.85
C TYR A 163 5.60 15.54 -6.83
N GLY A 164 5.04 16.04 -7.93
CA GLY A 164 4.47 17.38 -7.98
C GLY A 164 3.33 17.54 -6.99
N GLN A 165 2.39 16.59 -6.95
CA GLN A 165 1.29 16.62 -5.98
C GLN A 165 1.78 16.56 -4.53
N PHE A 166 2.78 15.72 -4.23
CA PHE A 166 3.37 15.67 -2.90
C PHE A 166 4.05 16.99 -2.52
N ALA A 167 4.76 17.63 -3.46
CA ALA A 167 5.37 18.94 -3.25
C ALA A 167 4.30 20.01 -3.01
N ASP A 168 3.22 20.01 -3.80
CA ASP A 168 2.10 20.94 -3.66
C ASP A 168 1.49 20.85 -2.25
N VAL A 169 1.17 19.64 -1.78
CA VAL A 169 0.63 19.38 -0.43
C VAL A 169 1.57 19.86 0.67
N LEU A 170 2.88 19.61 0.55
CA LEU A 170 3.85 20.09 1.55
C LEU A 170 4.03 21.62 1.52
N SER A 171 3.70 22.26 0.40
CA SER A 171 3.97 23.66 0.13
C SER A 171 2.79 24.59 0.38
N GLU A 172 1.60 24.04 0.60
CA GLU A 172 0.33 24.80 0.66
C GLU A 172 0.36 25.94 1.67
N ASP A 173 0.90 25.70 2.87
CA ASP A 173 1.00 26.68 3.96
C ASP A 173 2.31 27.48 3.97
N LEU A 174 3.20 27.25 3.01
CA LEU A 174 4.53 27.85 2.96
C LEU A 174 4.55 29.13 2.13
N ASP A 175 5.37 30.11 2.53
CA ASP A 175 5.65 31.27 1.68
C ASP A 175 6.61 30.91 0.53
N ALA A 176 6.65 31.74 -0.52
CA ALA A 176 7.45 31.48 -1.72
C ALA A 176 8.96 31.25 -1.45
N THR A 177 9.51 31.78 -0.36
CA THR A 177 10.91 31.54 0.04
C THR A 177 11.07 30.15 0.66
N GLN A 178 10.13 29.75 1.51
CA GLN A 178 10.08 28.43 2.11
C GLN A 178 9.83 27.35 1.06
N GLN A 179 8.90 27.58 0.13
CA GLN A 179 8.62 26.67 -1.01
C GLN A 179 9.87 26.44 -1.86
N ALA A 180 10.54 27.51 -2.30
CA ALA A 180 11.76 27.40 -3.11
C ALA A 180 12.92 26.70 -2.37
N CYS A 181 12.98 26.83 -1.04
CA CYS A 181 13.95 26.09 -0.23
C CYS A 181 13.60 24.61 -0.16
N LEU A 182 12.32 24.29 0.10
CA LEU A 182 11.83 22.92 0.16
C LEU A 182 12.08 22.17 -1.14
N GLU A 183 11.75 22.76 -2.29
CA GLU A 183 12.03 22.21 -3.63
C GLU A 183 13.53 21.98 -3.86
N GLY A 184 14.40 22.82 -3.29
CA GLY A 184 15.85 22.68 -3.39
C GLY A 184 16.43 21.53 -2.57
N GLU A 185 15.76 21.16 -1.47
CA GLU A 185 16.22 20.13 -0.52
C GLU A 185 15.53 18.77 -0.72
N LEU A 186 14.32 18.74 -1.29
CA LEU A 186 13.60 17.52 -1.66
C LEU A 186 14.00 17.05 -3.05
N ASP A 187 15.00 16.16 -3.09
CA ASP A 187 15.31 15.41 -4.31
C ASP A 187 14.28 14.30 -4.57
N GLU A 188 13.96 14.07 -5.84
CA GLU A 188 12.98 13.07 -6.30
C GLU A 188 13.26 11.67 -5.75
N ALA A 189 14.53 11.25 -5.68
CA ALA A 189 14.90 9.94 -5.18
C ALA A 189 14.54 9.76 -3.69
N SER A 190 14.68 10.81 -2.90
CA SER A 190 14.31 10.81 -1.50
C SER A 190 12.80 10.91 -1.30
N THR A 191 12.11 11.71 -2.13
CA THR A 191 10.65 11.75 -2.14
C THR A 191 10.06 10.38 -2.48
N ARG A 192 10.63 9.69 -3.47
CA ARG A 192 10.27 8.32 -3.84
C ARG A 192 10.39 7.35 -2.67
N GLN A 193 11.52 7.39 -1.95
CA GLN A 193 11.71 6.54 -0.77
C GLN A 193 10.77 6.91 0.39
N TYR A 194 10.48 8.20 0.55
CA TYR A 194 9.50 8.69 1.52
C TYR A 194 8.12 8.11 1.25
N LEU A 195 7.60 8.31 0.03
CA LEU A 195 6.27 7.86 -0.36
C LEU A 195 6.13 6.33 -0.25
N ALA A 196 7.15 5.58 -0.72
CA ALA A 196 7.16 4.13 -0.58
C ALA A 196 7.15 3.67 0.88
N SER A 197 7.90 4.36 1.75
CA SER A 197 7.91 4.04 3.19
C SER A 197 6.57 4.39 3.85
N ALA A 198 5.94 5.50 3.47
CA ALA A 198 4.63 5.89 3.98
C ALA A 198 3.53 4.89 3.60
N LEU A 199 3.63 4.26 2.41
CA LEU A 199 2.69 3.22 1.98
C LEU A 199 2.90 1.86 2.68
N THR A 200 4.12 1.55 3.10
CA THR A 200 4.49 0.19 3.54
C THR A 200 4.72 0.08 5.04
N LYS A 201 4.88 1.19 5.76
CA LYS A 201 5.26 1.20 7.18
C LYS A 201 4.33 2.09 7.98
N ASP A 202 3.93 1.60 9.16
CA ASP A 202 3.17 2.37 10.15
C ASP A 202 3.98 3.52 10.76
N GLU A 203 5.31 3.37 10.83
CA GLU A 203 6.23 4.39 11.31
C GLU A 203 7.28 4.74 10.25
N MET A 204 7.47 6.04 10.03
CA MET A 204 8.59 6.55 9.24
C MET A 204 9.92 6.14 9.89
N SER A 205 10.92 5.82 9.08
CA SER A 205 12.24 5.49 9.59
C SER A 205 12.87 6.69 10.32
N SER A 206 13.70 6.42 11.32
CA SER A 206 14.42 7.48 12.06
C SER A 206 15.28 8.35 11.15
N ASP A 207 15.83 7.77 10.09
CA ASP A 207 16.66 8.48 9.12
C ASP A 207 15.83 9.46 8.29
N LEU A 208 14.61 9.07 7.92
CA LEU A 208 13.68 9.92 7.18
C LEU A 208 13.17 11.08 8.04
N ILE A 209 12.82 10.78 9.31
CA ILE A 209 12.45 11.80 10.30
C ILE A 209 13.59 12.81 10.49
N ALA A 210 14.83 12.32 10.64
CA ALA A 210 15.99 13.18 10.77
C ALA A 210 16.21 14.06 9.53
N LYS A 211 15.97 13.53 8.33
CA LYS A 211 16.05 14.31 7.08
C LYS A 211 14.98 15.40 7.04
N LEU A 212 13.72 15.09 7.35
CA LEU A 212 12.66 16.10 7.39
C LEU A 212 12.91 17.19 8.43
N GLN A 213 13.42 16.84 9.61
CA GLN A 213 13.80 17.82 10.63
C GLN A 213 14.96 18.71 10.19
N ALA A 214 15.91 18.18 9.41
CA ALA A 214 16.99 18.97 8.84
C ALA A 214 16.48 19.94 7.78
N ILE A 215 15.52 19.53 6.94
CA ILE A 215 14.86 20.39 5.96
C ILE A 215 14.07 21.49 6.68
N ASP A 216 13.27 21.15 7.69
CA ASP A 216 12.54 22.14 8.51
C ASP A 216 13.47 23.19 9.11
N ALA A 217 14.60 22.76 9.71
CA ALA A 217 15.58 23.66 10.30
C ALA A 217 16.30 24.54 9.25
N THR A 218 16.54 23.99 8.05
CA THR A 218 17.26 24.69 6.96
C THR A 218 16.36 25.69 6.26
N CYS A 219 15.13 25.29 5.97
CA CYS A 219 14.15 26.10 5.25
C CYS A 219 13.25 26.94 6.17
N ASN A 220 13.39 26.77 7.49
CA ASN A 220 12.59 27.45 8.50
C ASN A 220 11.09 27.27 8.22
N LEU A 221 10.66 26.01 8.04
CA LEU A 221 9.28 25.67 7.63
C LEU A 221 8.26 25.88 8.76
N SER A 222 8.71 26.01 10.01
CA SER A 222 7.86 26.40 11.13
C SER A 222 7.10 27.71 10.82
N PRO A 223 5.77 27.73 10.93
CA PRO A 223 4.98 28.90 10.57
C PRO A 223 5.42 30.10 11.41
N ALA A 224 5.67 31.24 10.75
CA ALA A 224 5.79 32.51 11.41
C ALA A 224 4.42 32.82 12.04
N GLY A 225 4.32 32.63 13.36
CA GLY A 225 3.06 32.78 14.11
C GLY A 225 2.42 34.16 14.05
#